data_AF-A0A8D8JEN7-F1
#
_entry.id   AF-A0A8D8JEN7-F1
#
_cell.length_a   1.000
_cell.length_b   1.000
_cell.length_c   1.000
_cell.angle_alpha   90.00
_cell.angle_beta   90.00
_cell.angle_gamma   90.00
#
_symmetry.space_group_name_H-M   'P 1'
#
loop_
_entity.id
_entity.type
_entity.pdbx_description
1 polymer ?
#
loop_
_entity_poly.entity_id
_entity_poly.type
_entity_poly.pdbx_seq_one_letter_code
_entity_poly.pdbx_strand_id
1 'polypeptide(L)'
;MGKTPKRYFDSAGGDEGTADAKGISTGGVKQEKKGKKEPKFKADPEGGMDVIQVDDKRARHFRAPKRGGGKKVKLREVPVDPEALRRHSRGDGVRLEGVKSRFQKIKQKRKDINIEFAEEQAARAEVLLNEEEGFLEVSDDELTTEVSQAEIVENVDITTAAKHFNLQLEFGPYRMRYTKNGTYLLLGGKRGHVA
;
A
#
# COMPACT_ATOMS: atom_id res chain seq x y z
N MET A 1 -38.25 18.27 14.39
CA MET A 1 -38.00 16.88 13.95
C MET A 1 -38.29 16.81 12.45
N GLY A 2 -37.26 16.89 11.60
CA GLY A 2 -37.40 16.91 10.14
C GLY A 2 -37.50 15.49 9.57
N LYS A 3 -38.45 15.26 8.68
CA LYS A 3 -38.63 13.99 7.96
C LYS A 3 -37.46 13.76 6.99
N THR A 4 -36.88 12.57 7.00
CA THR A 4 -35.79 12.18 6.08
C THR A 4 -36.32 11.95 4.66
N PRO A 5 -35.53 12.26 3.61
CA PRO A 5 -35.95 12.05 2.23
C PRO A 5 -35.94 10.56 1.86
N LYS A 6 -36.99 10.11 1.15
CA LYS A 6 -37.15 8.72 0.67
C LYS A 6 -36.14 8.40 -0.45
N ARG A 7 -35.59 7.19 -0.43
CA ARG A 7 -34.59 6.70 -1.38
C ARG A 7 -35.23 5.93 -2.52
N TYR A 8 -34.56 5.91 -3.67
CA TYR A 8 -35.06 5.47 -4.98
C TYR A 8 -35.43 3.97 -5.09
N PHE A 9 -35.16 3.16 -4.07
CA PHE A 9 -35.40 1.71 -4.09
C PHE A 9 -36.68 1.28 -3.36
N ASP A 10 -37.40 2.21 -2.72
CA ASP A 10 -38.60 1.92 -1.92
C ASP A 10 -39.92 1.93 -2.73
N SER A 11 -39.86 2.07 -4.06
CA SER A 11 -41.05 2.20 -4.92
C SER A 11 -41.16 1.11 -6.00
N ALA A 12 -41.13 -0.16 -5.59
CA ALA A 12 -41.50 -1.27 -6.46
C ALA A 12 -42.72 -1.98 -5.87
N GLY A 13 -43.91 -1.46 -6.19
CA GLY A 13 -45.18 -2.06 -5.78
C GLY A 13 -46.39 -1.23 -6.22
N GLY A 14 -46.88 -1.50 -7.43
CA GLY A 14 -48.27 -1.26 -7.88
C GLY A 14 -48.65 0.17 -8.26
N ASP A 15 -48.92 0.40 -9.56
CA ASP A 15 -50.29 0.74 -9.98
C ASP A 15 -50.46 0.64 -11.50
N GLU A 16 -51.57 0.02 -11.90
CA GLU A 16 -52.11 -0.04 -13.26
C GLU A 16 -52.77 1.30 -13.61
N GLY A 17 -52.67 1.73 -14.89
CA GLY A 17 -53.34 2.94 -15.34
C GLY A 17 -53.11 3.24 -16.82
N THR A 18 -54.20 3.43 -17.55
CA THR A 18 -54.42 3.37 -19.00
C THR A 18 -54.34 4.72 -19.74
N ALA A 19 -54.39 4.63 -21.10
CA ALA A 19 -54.79 5.64 -22.12
C ALA A 19 -53.73 6.66 -22.59
N ASP A 20 -53.22 6.56 -23.84
CA ASP A 20 -53.72 7.11 -25.15
C ASP A 20 -53.21 8.56 -25.43
N ALA A 21 -52.79 9.07 -26.60
CA ALA A 21 -52.56 8.62 -27.98
C ALA A 21 -51.84 9.74 -28.79
N LYS A 22 -51.43 9.42 -30.04
CA LYS A 22 -50.98 10.26 -31.20
C LYS A 22 -49.47 10.56 -31.31
N GLY A 23 -48.76 10.42 -32.43
CA GLY A 23 -49.08 9.97 -33.80
C GLY A 23 -47.83 10.06 -34.73
N ILE A 24 -47.66 9.03 -35.57
CA ILE A 24 -47.13 8.96 -36.96
C ILE A 24 -45.93 9.86 -37.38
N SER A 25 -44.81 9.24 -37.77
CA SER A 25 -44.29 9.33 -39.16
C SER A 25 -43.24 8.26 -39.45
N THR A 26 -43.52 7.47 -40.49
CA THR A 26 -42.65 6.49 -41.15
C THR A 26 -41.53 7.18 -41.93
N GLY A 27 -40.28 6.91 -41.56
CA GLY A 27 -39.10 7.26 -42.35
C GLY A 27 -38.17 6.06 -42.41
N GLY A 28 -38.30 5.25 -43.46
CA GLY A 28 -37.45 4.09 -43.69
C GLY A 28 -36.01 4.50 -44.00
N VAL A 29 -35.06 3.90 -43.28
CA VAL A 29 -33.66 3.86 -43.70
C VAL A 29 -33.23 2.40 -43.78
N LYS A 30 -32.87 2.00 -45.00
CA LYS A 30 -32.41 0.66 -45.39
C LYS A 30 -31.28 0.18 -44.47
N GLN A 31 -31.49 -0.98 -43.86
CA GLN A 31 -30.42 -1.78 -43.25
C GLN A 31 -29.67 -2.55 -44.35
N GLU A 32 -28.42 -2.19 -44.61
CA GLU A 32 -27.48 -3.12 -45.23
C GLU A 32 -27.00 -4.13 -44.18
N LYS A 33 -27.53 -5.35 -44.26
CA LYS A 33 -27.06 -6.50 -43.49
C LYS A 33 -25.69 -6.96 -44.03
N LYS A 34 -24.59 -6.50 -43.43
CA LYS A 34 -23.32 -7.25 -43.49
C LYS A 34 -23.35 -8.35 -42.43
N GLY A 35 -23.51 -9.59 -42.90
CA GLY A 35 -23.63 -10.79 -42.07
C GLY A 35 -22.47 -10.94 -41.09
N LYS A 36 -22.77 -10.84 -39.79
CA LYS A 36 -21.92 -11.39 -38.74
C LYS A 36 -22.26 -12.88 -38.61
N LYS A 37 -21.35 -13.76 -39.03
CA LYS A 37 -21.40 -15.17 -38.66
C LYS A 37 -21.18 -15.25 -37.15
N GLU A 38 -22.19 -15.72 -36.42
CA GLU A 38 -22.00 -16.13 -35.02
C GLU A 38 -21.09 -17.36 -35.00
N PRO A 39 -20.00 -17.37 -34.20
CA PRO A 39 -19.22 -18.58 -34.03
C PRO A 39 -20.03 -19.56 -33.17
N LYS A 40 -20.36 -20.71 -33.76
CA LYS A 40 -20.96 -21.83 -33.04
C LYS A 40 -19.93 -22.36 -32.04
N PHE A 41 -20.19 -22.21 -30.75
CA PHE A 41 -19.42 -22.85 -29.69
C PHE A 41 -19.80 -24.34 -29.65
N LYS A 42 -18.86 -25.22 -30.01
CA LYS A 42 -18.96 -26.66 -29.69
C LYS A 42 -18.08 -26.90 -28.47
N ALA A 43 -18.65 -27.45 -27.41
CA ALA A 43 -17.91 -27.92 -26.26
C ALA A 43 -17.52 -29.37 -26.48
N ASP A 44 -16.22 -29.66 -26.59
CA ASP A 44 -15.71 -31.03 -26.47
C ASP A 44 -15.56 -31.37 -24.97
N PRO A 45 -15.91 -32.60 -24.52
CA PRO A 45 -16.18 -32.88 -23.11
C PRO A 45 -14.96 -33.40 -22.31
N GLU A 46 -13.73 -33.23 -22.79
CA GLU A 46 -12.55 -33.83 -22.14
C GLU A 46 -11.53 -32.78 -21.68
N GLY A 47 -11.57 -32.44 -20.39
CA GLY A 47 -10.41 -32.46 -19.49
C GLY A 47 -9.13 -31.67 -19.80
N GLY A 48 -9.07 -30.81 -20.82
CA GLY A 48 -7.88 -30.01 -21.16
C GLY A 48 -8.15 -28.52 -21.00
N MET A 49 -7.34 -27.81 -20.21
CA MET A 49 -7.43 -26.35 -20.10
C MET A 49 -6.94 -25.70 -21.40
N ASP A 50 -7.84 -25.11 -22.19
CA ASP A 50 -7.43 -24.19 -23.25
C ASP A 50 -6.81 -22.94 -22.63
N VAL A 51 -5.49 -22.87 -22.71
CA VAL A 51 -4.72 -21.65 -22.47
C VAL A 51 -5.11 -20.68 -23.58
N ILE A 52 -5.95 -19.69 -23.25
CA ILE A 52 -6.21 -18.54 -24.12
C ILE A 52 -4.86 -17.83 -24.30
N GLN A 53 -4.19 -18.09 -25.42
CA GLN A 53 -3.04 -17.31 -25.84
C GLN A 53 -3.54 -15.94 -26.28
N VAL A 54 -3.40 -14.94 -25.40
CA VAL A 54 -3.67 -13.55 -25.77
C VAL A 54 -2.50 -13.11 -26.64
N ASP A 55 -2.78 -12.93 -27.94
CA ASP A 55 -1.81 -12.49 -28.93
C ASP A 55 -1.50 -10.99 -28.71
N ASP A 56 -0.57 -10.69 -27.80
CA ASP A 56 -0.14 -9.33 -27.40
C ASP A 56 0.50 -8.51 -28.54
N LYS A 57 0.54 -9.05 -29.76
CA LYS A 57 1.08 -8.39 -30.97
C LYS A 57 0.18 -7.26 -31.47
N ARG A 58 -1.13 -7.29 -31.17
CA ARG A 58 -2.09 -6.27 -31.64
C ARG A 58 -2.34 -5.11 -30.66
N ALA A 59 -1.95 -5.23 -29.40
CA ALA A 59 -2.24 -4.22 -28.37
C ALA A 59 -1.23 -3.04 -28.30
N ARG A 60 -0.28 -2.92 -29.25
CA ARG A 60 0.76 -1.88 -29.21
C ARG A 60 0.61 -0.84 -30.33
N HIS A 61 -0.08 0.26 -30.04
CA HIS A 61 -0.10 1.46 -30.90
C HIS A 61 1.05 2.46 -30.64
N PHE A 62 2.01 2.13 -29.79
CA PHE A 62 3.27 2.89 -29.67
C PHE A 62 4.45 1.92 -29.81
N ARG A 63 5.07 1.88 -30.98
CA ARG A 63 6.39 1.24 -31.15
C ARG A 63 7.41 2.18 -30.52
N ALA A 64 7.73 1.99 -29.25
CA ALA A 64 8.92 2.60 -28.67
C ALA A 64 10.14 2.24 -29.55
N PRO A 65 11.03 3.19 -29.87
CA PRO A 65 12.19 2.92 -30.70
C PRO A 65 13.00 1.79 -30.05
N LYS A 66 13.43 0.82 -30.87
CA LYS A 66 14.33 -0.26 -30.43
C LYS A 66 15.65 0.37 -29.98
N ARG A 67 15.76 0.73 -28.70
CA ARG A 67 17.05 1.04 -28.07
C ARG A 67 17.91 -0.22 -28.25
N GLY A 68 19.04 -0.07 -28.92
CA GLY A 68 19.96 -1.16 -29.26
C GLY A 68 20.18 -2.08 -28.06
N GLY A 69 20.20 -3.38 -28.32
CA GLY A 69 20.34 -4.42 -27.32
C GLY A 69 21.71 -4.37 -26.64
N GLY A 70 21.89 -3.44 -25.70
CA GLY A 70 22.93 -3.55 -24.69
C GLY A 70 22.70 -4.85 -23.92
N LYS A 71 23.76 -5.63 -23.69
CA LYS A 71 23.71 -6.77 -22.77
C LYS A 71 23.13 -6.26 -21.45
N LYS A 72 21.93 -6.72 -21.10
CA LYS A 72 21.36 -6.45 -19.78
C LYS A 72 22.31 -7.07 -18.77
N VAL A 73 23.09 -6.23 -18.08
CA VAL A 73 23.88 -6.68 -16.95
C VAL A 73 22.86 -7.19 -15.94
N LYS A 74 22.88 -8.50 -15.68
CA LYS A 74 22.08 -9.07 -14.61
C LYS A 74 22.67 -8.50 -13.33
N LEU A 75 21.97 -7.52 -12.73
CA LEU A 75 22.28 -7.05 -11.38
C LEU A 75 22.32 -8.30 -10.49
N ARG A 76 23.39 -8.44 -9.71
CA ARG A 76 23.50 -9.54 -8.75
C ARG A 76 22.31 -9.45 -7.82
N GLU A 77 21.60 -10.56 -7.63
CA GLU A 77 20.53 -10.63 -6.64
C GLU A 77 21.20 -10.55 -5.26
N VAL A 78 20.97 -9.45 -4.56
CA VAL A 78 21.45 -9.29 -3.18
C VAL A 78 20.58 -10.21 -2.31
N PRO A 79 21.17 -11.14 -1.55
CA PRO A 79 20.44 -11.98 -0.62
C PRO A 79 19.63 -11.10 0.35
N VAL A 80 18.37 -11.47 0.58
CA VAL A 80 17.51 -10.77 1.54
C VAL A 80 17.78 -11.34 2.92
N ASP A 81 17.99 -10.47 3.91
CA ASP A 81 18.13 -10.87 5.29
C ASP A 81 16.81 -11.49 5.82
N PRO A 82 16.82 -12.70 6.40
CA PRO A 82 15.62 -13.34 6.94
C PRO A 82 14.96 -12.55 8.09
N GLU A 83 15.72 -11.77 8.88
CA GLU A 83 15.14 -10.97 9.97
C GLU A 83 14.37 -9.77 9.42
N ALA A 84 14.97 -9.03 8.48
CA ALA A 84 14.30 -7.97 7.72
C ALA A 84 12.99 -8.44 7.05
N LEU A 85 13.00 -9.64 6.45
CA LEU A 85 11.81 -10.22 5.83
C LEU A 85 10.70 -10.49 6.84
N ARG A 86 11.05 -10.96 8.05
CA ARG A 86 10.09 -11.16 9.14
C ARG A 86 9.51 -9.84 9.63
N ARG A 87 10.33 -8.80 9.78
CA ARG A 87 9.89 -7.45 10.21
C ARG A 87 8.89 -6.84 9.24
N HIS A 88 9.11 -7.03 7.94
CA HIS A 88 8.24 -6.50 6.88
C HIS A 88 7.06 -7.39 6.52
N SER A 89 6.97 -8.60 7.11
CA SER A 89 5.85 -9.50 6.88
C SER A 89 4.53 -8.85 7.29
N ARG A 90 3.54 -8.91 6.41
CA ARG A 90 2.19 -8.38 6.63
C ARG A 90 1.21 -9.45 7.11
N GLY A 91 1.74 -10.60 7.52
CA GLY A 91 1.00 -11.76 7.99
C GLY A 91 0.73 -12.79 6.90
N ASP A 92 0.02 -13.85 7.28
CA ASP A 92 -0.25 -14.98 6.39
C ASP A 92 -1.20 -14.61 5.25
N GLY A 93 -0.97 -15.25 4.09
CA GLY A 93 -1.86 -15.16 2.94
C GLY A 93 -3.27 -15.70 3.21
N VAL A 94 -4.22 -15.27 2.38
CA VAL A 94 -5.62 -15.70 2.52
C VAL A 94 -5.79 -17.14 2.05
N ARG A 95 -6.37 -18.00 2.90
CA ARG A 95 -6.72 -19.38 2.52
C ARG A 95 -7.79 -19.39 1.42
N LEU A 96 -7.47 -20.03 0.28
CA LEU A 96 -8.33 -20.02 -0.91
C LEU A 96 -9.45 -21.08 -0.89
N GLU A 97 -9.48 -21.97 0.11
CA GLU A 97 -10.44 -23.08 0.22
C GLU A 97 -11.89 -22.60 0.30
N GLY A 98 -12.15 -21.45 0.94
CA GLY A 98 -13.49 -20.87 1.06
C GLY A 98 -13.97 -20.07 -0.16
N VAL A 99 -13.10 -19.80 -1.14
CA VAL A 99 -13.45 -18.97 -2.30
C VAL A 99 -14.09 -19.84 -3.37
N LYS A 100 -15.34 -19.58 -3.76
CA LYS A 100 -16.05 -20.41 -4.76
C LYS A 100 -15.71 -20.03 -6.20
N SER A 101 -15.60 -18.73 -6.49
CA SER A 101 -15.40 -18.24 -7.86
C SER A 101 -13.93 -18.33 -8.31
N ARG A 102 -13.71 -18.90 -9.51
CA ARG A 102 -12.38 -18.97 -10.15
C ARG A 102 -11.74 -17.60 -10.31
N PHE A 103 -12.52 -16.58 -10.70
CA PHE A 103 -12.01 -15.21 -10.88
C PHE A 103 -11.50 -14.62 -9.56
N GLN A 104 -12.24 -14.83 -8.47
CA GLN A 104 -11.85 -14.35 -7.15
C GLN A 104 -10.60 -15.06 -6.63
N LYS A 105 -10.47 -16.39 -6.87
CA LYS A 105 -9.24 -17.13 -6.56
C LYS A 105 -8.03 -16.54 -7.28
N ILE A 106 -8.14 -16.28 -8.59
CA ILE A 106 -7.06 -15.69 -9.38
C ILE A 106 -6.72 -14.29 -8.87
N LYS A 107 -7.74 -13.47 -8.57
CA LYS A 107 -7.53 -12.11 -8.04
C LYS A 107 -6.83 -12.15 -6.68
N GLN A 108 -7.18 -13.08 -5.80
CA GLN A 108 -6.54 -13.21 -4.50
C GLN A 108 -5.08 -13.66 -4.63
N LYS A 109 -4.81 -14.72 -5.42
CA LYS A 109 -3.44 -15.16 -5.70
C LYS A 109 -2.54 -14.04 -6.22
N ARG A 110 -3.07 -13.21 -7.14
CA ARG A 110 -2.33 -12.04 -7.66
C ARG A 110 -2.02 -11.01 -6.58
N LYS A 111 -2.92 -10.82 -5.61
CA LYS A 111 -2.66 -9.93 -4.48
C LYS A 111 -1.58 -10.50 -3.57
N ASP A 112 -1.67 -11.79 -3.26
CA ASP A 112 -0.71 -12.47 -2.38
C ASP A 112 0.70 -12.39 -2.98
N ILE A 113 0.86 -12.69 -4.28
CA ILE A 113 2.14 -12.52 -5.00
C ILE A 113 2.64 -11.07 -4.95
N ASN A 114 1.75 -10.08 -5.10
CA ASN A 114 2.13 -8.67 -5.03
C ASN A 114 2.55 -8.26 -3.61
N ILE A 115 1.94 -8.86 -2.57
CA ILE A 115 2.30 -8.63 -1.18
C ILE A 115 3.68 -9.24 -0.92
N GLU A 116 3.89 -10.51 -1.24
CA GLU A 116 5.18 -11.19 -1.12
C GLU A 116 6.29 -10.40 -1.82
N PHE A 117 6.05 -9.97 -3.06
CA PHE A 117 6.99 -9.13 -3.79
C PHE A 117 7.28 -7.80 -3.08
N ALA A 118 6.24 -7.13 -2.54
CA ALA A 118 6.41 -5.87 -1.82
C ALA A 118 7.17 -6.04 -0.50
N GLU A 119 6.98 -7.16 0.20
CA GLU A 119 7.71 -7.51 1.43
C GLU A 119 9.19 -7.73 1.12
N GLU A 120 9.50 -8.52 0.08
CA GLU A 120 10.87 -8.72 -0.37
C GLU A 120 11.54 -7.40 -0.79
N GLN A 121 10.83 -6.54 -1.53
CA GLN A 121 11.39 -5.25 -1.93
C GLN A 121 11.61 -4.31 -0.74
N ALA A 122 10.71 -4.33 0.25
CA ALA A 122 10.86 -3.54 1.47
C ALA A 122 12.10 -3.98 2.26
N ALA A 123 12.26 -5.29 2.48
CA ALA A 123 13.43 -5.85 3.17
C ALA A 123 14.74 -5.56 2.41
N ARG A 124 14.74 -5.62 1.08
CA ARG A 124 15.91 -5.21 0.28
C ARG A 124 16.25 -3.73 0.40
N ALA A 125 15.24 -2.88 0.61
CA ALA A 125 15.44 -1.44 0.72
C ALA A 125 16.08 -1.04 2.07
N GLU A 126 16.03 -1.90 3.11
CA GLU A 126 16.69 -1.63 4.39
C GLU A 126 18.22 -1.48 4.25
N VAL A 127 18.84 -2.11 3.24
CA VAL A 127 20.27 -1.94 2.92
C VAL A 127 20.63 -0.49 2.57
N LEU A 128 19.64 0.33 2.19
CA LEU A 128 19.82 1.75 1.87
C LEU A 128 19.67 2.65 3.10
N LEU A 129 19.41 2.10 4.27
CA LEU A 129 19.40 2.88 5.51
C LEU A 129 20.84 3.25 5.87
N ASN A 130 21.12 4.55 5.92
CA ASN A 130 22.48 5.06 6.15
C ASN A 130 22.83 5.20 7.64
N GLU A 131 21.81 5.18 8.51
CA GLU A 131 21.96 5.41 9.95
C GLU A 131 21.82 4.10 10.69
N GLU A 132 22.65 3.91 11.71
CA GLU A 132 22.61 2.76 12.61
C GLU A 132 21.97 3.15 13.94
N GLU A 133 21.41 2.15 14.64
CA GLU A 133 20.84 2.36 15.97
C GLU A 133 21.98 2.63 16.98
N GLY A 134 21.83 3.65 17.82
CA GLY A 134 22.80 3.94 18.87
C GLY A 134 22.70 2.95 20.03
N PHE A 135 23.83 2.52 20.57
CA PHE A 135 23.91 1.63 21.72
C PHE A 135 25.02 2.07 22.69
N LEU A 136 24.94 1.60 23.93
CA LEU A 136 25.96 1.77 24.97
C LEU A 136 26.36 0.38 25.45
N GLU A 137 27.60 0.00 25.18
CA GLU A 137 28.22 -1.22 25.69
C GLU A 137 29.30 -0.83 26.69
N VAL A 138 29.34 -1.59 27.78
CA VAL A 138 30.22 -1.36 28.92
C VAL A 138 31.00 -2.66 29.15
N SER A 139 32.17 -2.58 29.79
CA SER A 139 33.00 -3.74 30.09
C SER A 139 32.26 -4.76 30.97
N ASP A 140 32.68 -6.03 30.94
CA ASP A 140 32.02 -7.12 31.68
C ASP A 140 31.92 -6.87 33.21
N ASP A 141 32.82 -6.06 33.77
CA ASP A 141 32.91 -5.75 35.20
C ASP A 141 32.13 -4.48 35.62
N GLU A 142 31.52 -3.77 34.69
CA GLU A 142 30.85 -2.48 34.91
C GLU A 142 29.37 -2.54 34.49
N LEU A 143 28.52 -1.76 35.17
CA LEU A 143 27.09 -1.71 34.87
C LEU A 143 26.75 -0.50 34.00
N THR A 144 25.84 -0.68 33.03
CA THR A 144 25.33 0.42 32.18
C THR A 144 24.63 1.53 32.96
N THR A 145 24.16 1.26 34.18
CA THR A 145 23.55 2.25 35.07
C THR A 145 24.56 3.15 35.78
N GLU A 146 25.84 2.79 35.78
CA GLU A 146 26.91 3.54 36.45
C GLU A 146 27.50 4.64 35.56
N VAL A 147 27.28 4.55 34.25
CA VAL A 147 27.76 5.54 33.27
C VAL A 147 27.11 6.90 33.48
N SER A 148 27.93 7.94 33.67
CA SER A 148 27.43 9.29 33.95
C SER A 148 27.03 10.05 32.69
N GLN A 149 26.10 11.02 32.80
CA GLN A 149 25.75 11.88 31.66
C GLN A 149 26.92 12.74 31.18
N ALA A 150 27.85 13.08 32.07
CA ALA A 150 29.07 13.80 31.71
C ALA A 150 29.97 12.94 30.81
N GLU A 151 30.21 11.67 31.18
CA GLU A 151 30.97 10.72 30.36
C GLU A 151 30.31 10.51 28.98
N ILE A 152 28.98 10.38 28.92
CA ILE A 152 28.28 10.24 27.64
C ILE A 152 28.54 11.46 26.75
N VAL A 153 28.39 12.67 27.29
CA VAL A 153 28.60 13.92 26.54
C VAL A 153 30.03 14.06 26.03
N GLU A 154 31.03 13.58 26.78
CA GLU A 154 32.44 13.60 26.37
C GLU A 154 32.77 12.60 25.26
N ASN A 155 32.03 11.49 25.17
CA ASN A 155 32.29 10.40 24.22
C ASN A 155 31.42 10.44 22.95
N VAL A 156 30.41 11.31 22.88
CA VAL A 156 29.58 11.52 21.69
C VAL A 156 30.08 12.66 20.81
N ASP A 157 29.58 12.74 19.58
CA ASP A 157 29.92 13.82 18.66
C ASP A 157 29.39 15.19 19.15
N ILE A 158 30.03 16.26 18.69
CA ILE A 158 29.72 17.65 19.11
C ILE A 158 28.25 18.01 18.86
N THR A 159 27.63 17.50 17.78
CA THR A 159 26.24 17.84 17.46
C THR A 159 25.25 17.17 18.39
N THR A 160 25.55 15.95 18.83
CA THR A 160 24.76 15.23 19.84
C THR A 160 25.00 15.80 21.23
N ALA A 161 26.26 16.09 21.58
CA ALA A 161 26.63 16.77 22.83
C ALA A 161 25.90 18.12 22.97
N ALA A 162 25.78 18.89 21.88
CA ALA A 162 25.05 20.17 21.88
C ALA A 162 23.55 20.04 22.17
N LYS A 163 22.94 18.85 21.99
CA LYS A 163 21.54 18.59 22.32
C LYS A 163 21.33 18.28 23.81
N HIS A 164 22.40 18.06 24.58
CA HIS A 164 22.33 17.97 26.03
C HIS A 164 22.28 19.39 26.63
N PHE A 165 21.12 19.78 27.17
CA PHE A 165 20.90 21.09 27.76
C PHE A 165 20.12 21.00 29.07
N ASN A 166 20.31 22.02 29.91
CA ASN A 166 19.58 22.18 31.17
C ASN A 166 18.87 23.54 31.19
N LEU A 167 17.56 23.53 31.45
CA LEU A 167 16.75 24.74 31.57
C LEU A 167 16.37 24.98 33.02
N GLN A 168 16.88 26.05 33.61
CA GLN A 168 16.51 26.50 34.95
C GLN A 168 15.31 27.44 34.86
N LEU A 169 14.13 26.99 35.32
CA LEU A 169 12.86 27.71 35.18
C LEU A 169 12.14 27.85 36.54
N GLU A 170 11.52 29.00 36.79
CA GLU A 170 11.04 29.38 38.15
C GLU A 170 9.55 29.06 38.44
N PHE A 171 8.75 28.69 37.43
CA PHE A 171 7.28 28.59 37.53
C PHE A 171 6.76 27.25 38.10
N GLY A 172 7.52 26.64 39.01
CA GLY A 172 7.23 25.33 39.60
C GLY A 172 7.58 24.16 38.68
N PRO A 173 7.13 22.93 39.01
CA PRO A 173 7.41 21.75 38.19
C PRO A 173 6.86 21.90 36.77
N TYR A 174 7.64 21.43 35.79
CA TYR A 174 7.29 21.46 34.37
C TYR A 174 6.84 20.10 33.87
N ARG A 175 5.87 20.12 32.96
CA ARG A 175 5.58 19.01 32.05
C ARG A 175 6.11 19.36 30.67
N MET A 176 6.76 18.40 30.03
CA MET A 176 7.34 18.57 28.70
C MET A 176 6.71 17.62 27.68
N ARG A 177 6.64 18.05 26.42
CA ARG A 177 6.23 17.21 25.30
C ARG A 177 6.90 17.66 24.00
N TYR A 178 7.54 16.73 23.31
CA TYR A 178 8.05 16.96 21.96
C TYR A 178 6.96 16.75 20.91
N THR A 179 7.13 17.40 19.75
CA THR A 179 6.39 17.05 18.53
C THR A 179 6.78 15.67 18.03
N LYS A 180 5.94 15.04 17.17
CA LYS A 180 6.18 13.67 16.67
C LYS A 180 7.51 13.50 15.94
N ASN A 181 8.02 14.57 15.33
CA ASN A 181 9.30 14.62 14.64
C ASN A 181 10.44 15.17 15.51
N GLY A 182 10.18 15.51 16.78
CA GLY A 182 11.19 16.00 17.73
C GLY A 182 11.64 17.45 17.55
N THR A 183 11.17 18.18 16.54
CA THR A 183 11.67 19.54 16.22
C THR A 183 11.32 20.59 17.27
N TYR A 184 10.13 20.53 17.86
CA TYR A 184 9.69 21.52 18.85
C TYR A 184 9.43 20.85 20.19
N LEU A 185 9.82 21.55 21.25
CA LEU A 185 9.60 21.18 22.64
C LEU A 185 8.56 22.12 23.26
N LEU A 186 7.43 21.58 23.72
CA LEU A 186 6.44 22.31 24.50
C LEU A 186 6.71 22.08 25.99
N LEU A 187 6.79 23.18 26.75
CA LEU A 187 6.99 23.21 28.20
C LEU A 187 5.79 23.88 28.85
N GLY A 188 5.22 23.25 29.89
CA GLY A 188 4.13 23.81 30.68
C GLY A 188 4.45 23.73 32.17
N GLY A 189 4.65 24.89 32.80
CA GLY A 189 4.88 25.02 34.23
C GLY A 189 3.58 25.04 35.02
N LYS A 190 3.59 24.48 36.24
CA LYS A 190 2.41 24.44 37.13
C LYS A 190 1.78 25.82 37.40
N ARG A 191 2.59 26.89 37.39
CA ARG A 191 2.13 28.28 37.64
C ARG A 191 1.69 29.04 36.38
N GLY A 192 1.52 28.35 35.24
CA GLY A 192 0.93 28.92 34.02
C GLY A 192 1.92 29.39 32.95
N HIS A 193 3.24 29.23 33.16
CA HIS A 193 4.22 29.47 32.11
C HIS A 193 4.13 28.39 31.02
N VAL A 194 4.02 28.81 29.75
CA VAL A 194 3.98 27.92 28.59
C VAL A 194 4.94 28.45 27.54
N ALA A 195 5.83 27.59 27.06
CA ALA A 195 6.85 27.89 26.05
C ALA A 195 6.96 26.76 25.03
#